data_AF-A0A357FVU9-F1
#
_entry.id   AF-A0A357FVU9-F1
#
_cell.length_a   1.000
_cell.length_b   1.000
_cell.length_c   1.000
_cell.angle_alpha   90.00
_cell.angle_beta   90.00
_cell.angle_gamma   90.00
#
_symmetry.space_group_name_H-M   'P 1'
#
loop_
_entity.id
_entity.type
_entity.pdbx_description
1 polymer ?
#
loop_
_entity_poly.entity_id
_entity_poly.type
_entity_poly.pdbx_seq_one_letter_code
_entity_poly.pdbx_strand_id
1 'polypeptide(L)'
;MANNSTPENPTPHEPKIIWDFDPRNLPPKFLQAVGLLAGASAQTEHVLGKFIGGLLGIDAIQALALTSNMTIPLKERVIRALAELRAPDLQELDKIDDLIDAAIAAFEKRNTVLHNPFMIHPETEEIFSHRLRVKGSLHLELKVITIEEIEQDAITLYEIGMRIMEFIDSRGLFPPIPIKPLRKAPNRGKEAREKRRNPTTGNS
;
A
#
# COMPACT_ATOMS: atom_id res chain seq x y z
N MET A 1 23.84 43.07 -52.61
CA MET A 1 22.40 42.74 -52.51
C MET A 1 22.19 42.18 -51.11
N ALA A 2 21.58 42.96 -50.21
CA ALA A 2 21.34 42.56 -48.83
C ALA A 2 20.08 41.69 -48.77
N ASN A 3 20.23 40.48 -48.24
CA ASN A 3 19.15 39.52 -48.08
C ASN A 3 18.32 39.93 -46.85
N ASN A 4 17.19 40.59 -47.09
CA ASN A 4 16.20 40.89 -46.05
C ASN A 4 15.38 39.62 -45.78
N SER A 5 15.88 38.77 -44.88
CA SER A 5 15.08 37.70 -44.29
C SER A 5 14.02 38.32 -43.39
N THR A 6 12.77 38.25 -43.85
CA THR A 6 11.59 38.63 -43.08
C THR A 6 11.50 37.74 -41.84
N PRO A 7 11.27 38.29 -40.63
CA PRO A 7 11.07 37.45 -39.45
C PRO A 7 9.79 36.63 -39.63
N GLU A 8 9.93 35.31 -39.55
CA GLU A 8 8.79 34.39 -39.49
C GLU A 8 7.91 34.79 -38.30
N ASN A 9 6.62 35.01 -38.57
CA ASN A 9 5.64 35.22 -37.50
C ASN A 9 5.65 33.98 -36.59
N PRO A 10 5.72 34.15 -35.27
CA PRO A 10 5.64 33.02 -34.35
C PRO A 10 4.33 32.27 -34.61
N THR A 11 4.43 30.97 -34.83
CA THR A 11 3.29 30.06 -34.94
C THR A 11 2.36 30.30 -33.74
N PRO A 12 1.03 30.32 -33.94
CA PRO A 12 0.09 30.42 -32.83
C PRO A 12 0.39 29.31 -31.83
N HIS A 13 0.77 29.69 -30.61
CA HIS A 13 0.94 28.71 -29.54
C HIS A 13 -0.38 27.95 -29.40
N GLU A 14 -0.34 26.63 -29.58
CA GLU A 14 -1.48 25.76 -29.33
C GLU A 14 -2.08 26.09 -27.95
N PRO A 15 -3.42 26.08 -27.80
CA PRO A 15 -4.06 26.38 -26.53
C PRO A 15 -3.50 25.46 -25.45
N LYS A 16 -2.89 26.07 -24.43
CA LYS A 16 -2.30 25.34 -23.32
C LYS A 16 -3.42 24.82 -22.43
N ILE A 17 -3.67 23.51 -22.44
CA ILE A 17 -4.59 22.86 -21.51
C ILE A 17 -4.09 23.11 -20.07
N ILE A 18 -4.93 23.75 -19.26
CA ILE A 18 -4.66 23.99 -17.84
C ILE A 18 -5.34 22.88 -17.05
N TRP A 19 -4.54 21.95 -16.55
CA TRP A 19 -4.99 20.83 -15.73
C TRP A 19 -5.26 21.27 -14.29
N ASP A 20 -6.34 20.76 -13.70
CA ASP A 20 -6.66 21.00 -12.30
C ASP A 20 -6.08 19.89 -11.41
N PHE A 21 -5.25 20.28 -10.44
CA PHE A 21 -4.61 19.39 -9.48
C PHE A 21 -5.15 19.56 -8.06
N ASP A 22 -6.15 20.42 -7.85
CA ASP A 22 -6.72 20.66 -6.53
C ASP A 22 -7.58 19.46 -6.11
N PRO A 23 -7.18 18.68 -5.08
CA PRO A 23 -7.93 17.50 -4.66
C PRO A 23 -9.33 17.84 -4.13
N ARG A 24 -9.60 19.11 -3.80
CA ARG A 24 -10.93 19.58 -3.36
C ARG A 24 -11.94 19.64 -4.49
N ASN A 25 -11.47 19.68 -5.74
CA ASN A 25 -12.32 19.70 -6.92
C ASN A 25 -12.66 18.29 -7.42
N LEU A 26 -12.07 17.24 -6.83
CA LEU A 26 -12.42 15.87 -7.14
C LEU A 26 -13.88 15.57 -6.74
N PRO A 27 -14.65 14.84 -7.56
CA PRO A 27 -16.02 14.47 -7.23
C PRO A 27 -16.11 13.71 -5.90
N PRO A 28 -17.10 13.99 -5.03
CA PRO A 28 -17.25 13.29 -3.75
C PRO A 28 -17.31 11.76 -3.88
N LYS A 29 -17.94 11.25 -4.94
CA LYS A 29 -18.01 9.79 -5.21
C LYS A 29 -16.64 9.20 -5.52
N PHE A 30 -15.78 9.93 -6.24
CA PHE A 30 -14.41 9.50 -6.50
C PHE A 30 -13.62 9.38 -5.20
N LEU A 31 -13.72 10.37 -4.31
CA LEU A 31 -13.09 10.33 -2.99
C LEU A 31 -13.62 9.18 -2.12
N GLN A 32 -14.93 8.88 -2.20
CA GLN A 32 -15.53 7.73 -1.52
C GLN A 32 -14.95 6.40 -2.01
N ALA A 33 -14.80 6.22 -3.33
CA ALA A 33 -14.20 5.01 -3.90
C ALA A 33 -12.73 4.85 -3.48
N VAL A 34 -11.95 5.94 -3.50
CA VAL A 34 -10.56 5.96 -3.00
C VAL A 34 -10.53 5.57 -1.51
N GLY A 35 -11.45 6.10 -0.70
CA GLY A 35 -11.58 5.76 0.71
C GLY A 35 -11.94 4.28 0.95
N LEU A 36 -12.84 3.73 0.13
CA LEU A 36 -13.20 2.31 0.16
C LEU A 36 -11.99 1.42 -0.13
N LEU A 37 -11.23 1.73 -1.20
CA LEU A 37 -9.99 1.04 -1.54
C LEU A 37 -8.95 1.12 -0.42
N ALA A 38 -8.80 2.29 0.20
CA ALA A 38 -7.90 2.47 1.33
C ALA A 38 -8.31 1.59 2.53
N GLY A 39 -9.59 1.56 2.87
CA GLY A 39 -10.15 0.72 3.93
C GLY A 39 -9.93 -0.77 3.67
N ALA A 40 -10.28 -1.24 2.46
CA ALA A 40 -10.05 -2.61 2.04
C ALA A 40 -8.56 -2.99 2.13
N SER A 41 -7.67 -2.10 1.69
CA SER A 41 -6.22 -2.32 1.75
C SER A 41 -5.70 -2.45 3.17
N ALA A 42 -6.16 -1.60 4.09
CA ALA A 42 -5.76 -1.66 5.50
C ALA A 42 -6.25 -2.94 6.18
N GLN A 43 -7.47 -3.38 5.85
CA GLN A 43 -8.00 -4.64 6.36
C GLN A 43 -7.18 -5.83 5.86
N THR A 44 -6.93 -5.93 4.55
CA THR A 44 -6.16 -7.04 3.97
C THR A 44 -4.72 -7.05 4.50
N GLU A 45 -4.09 -5.89 4.68
CA GLU A 45 -2.76 -5.79 5.30
C GLU A 45 -2.77 -6.29 6.74
N HIS A 46 -3.82 -5.98 7.51
CA HIS A 46 -3.98 -6.49 8.86
C HIS A 46 -4.14 -8.02 8.88
N VAL A 47 -4.85 -8.60 7.91
CA VAL A 47 -4.97 -10.06 7.76
C VAL A 47 -3.61 -10.70 7.48
N LEU A 48 -2.80 -10.13 6.58
CA LEU A 48 -1.43 -10.61 6.35
C LEU A 48 -0.61 -10.58 7.65
N GLY A 49 -0.79 -9.55 8.47
CA GLY A 49 -0.16 -9.48 9.80
C GLY A 49 -0.59 -10.61 10.73
N LYS A 50 -1.88 -10.96 10.75
CA LYS A 50 -2.38 -12.13 11.50
C LYS A 50 -1.79 -13.43 10.97
N PHE A 51 -1.66 -13.57 9.65
CA PHE A 51 -1.10 -14.76 9.03
C PHE A 51 0.33 -15.01 9.49
N ILE A 52 1.17 -13.97 9.48
CA ILE A 52 2.53 -14.01 10.01
C ILE A 52 2.53 -14.44 11.48
N GLY A 53 1.65 -13.86 12.29
CA GLY A 53 1.50 -14.25 13.70
C GLY A 53 1.15 -15.72 13.88
N GLY A 54 0.23 -16.23 13.06
CA GLY A 54 -0.20 -17.61 13.03
C GLY A 54 0.92 -18.59 12.71
N LEU A 55 1.66 -18.31 11.62
CA LEU A 55 2.80 -19.13 11.20
C LEU A 55 3.95 -19.15 12.24
N LEU A 56 4.13 -18.05 12.96
CA LEU A 56 5.11 -17.94 14.05
C LEU A 56 4.62 -18.61 15.35
N GLY A 57 3.32 -18.82 15.51
CA GLY A 57 2.73 -19.31 16.77
C GLY A 57 2.83 -18.29 17.92
N ILE A 58 2.79 -16.99 17.59
CA ILE A 58 2.87 -15.89 18.56
C ILE A 58 1.50 -15.28 18.82
N ASP A 59 1.36 -14.55 19.93
CA ASP A 59 0.10 -13.89 20.27
C ASP A 59 -0.21 -12.67 19.37
N ALA A 60 -1.48 -12.24 19.37
CA ALA A 60 -1.96 -11.15 18.52
C ALA A 60 -1.23 -9.80 18.74
N ILE A 61 -0.72 -9.55 19.94
CA ILE A 61 -0.01 -8.31 20.28
C ILE A 61 1.42 -8.36 19.74
N GLN A 62 2.10 -9.49 19.91
CA GLN A 62 3.41 -9.73 19.33
C GLN A 62 3.35 -9.65 17.80
N ALA A 63 2.34 -10.28 17.19
CA ALA A 63 2.09 -10.20 15.76
C ALA A 63 1.89 -8.74 15.30
N LEU A 64 1.05 -7.97 15.99
CA LEU A 64 0.84 -6.55 15.67
C LEU A 64 2.12 -5.73 15.81
N ALA A 65 2.86 -5.90 16.91
CA ALA A 65 4.10 -5.16 17.17
C ALA A 65 5.19 -5.46 16.12
N LEU A 66 5.26 -6.70 15.64
CA LEU A 66 6.17 -7.12 14.59
C LEU A 66 5.77 -6.54 13.24
N THR A 67 4.48 -6.63 12.88
CA THR A 67 4.01 -6.41 11.51
C THR A 67 3.61 -4.96 11.23
N SER A 68 3.37 -4.13 12.24
CA SER A 68 2.90 -2.74 12.09
C SER A 68 3.85 -1.83 11.31
N ASN A 69 5.15 -2.19 11.24
CA ASN A 69 6.17 -1.41 10.53
C ASN A 69 6.72 -2.15 9.30
N MET A 70 6.14 -3.30 8.94
CA MET A 70 6.56 -4.04 7.75
C MET A 70 5.90 -3.47 6.51
N THR A 71 6.66 -3.30 5.44
CA THR A 71 6.09 -3.03 4.12
C THR A 71 5.43 -4.29 3.55
N ILE A 72 4.50 -4.16 2.61
CA ILE A 72 3.86 -5.30 1.94
C ILE A 72 4.90 -6.28 1.33
N PRO A 73 5.95 -5.84 0.60
CA PRO A 73 6.99 -6.74 0.09
C PRO A 73 7.82 -7.44 1.18
N LEU A 74 7.91 -6.87 2.38
CA LEU A 74 8.54 -7.55 3.51
C LEU A 74 7.60 -8.60 4.12
N LYS A 75 6.30 -8.29 4.26
CA LYS A 75 5.30 -9.25 4.73
C LYS A 75 5.24 -10.48 3.81
N GLU A 76 5.24 -10.27 2.50
CA GLU A 76 5.30 -11.33 1.48
C GLU A 76 6.47 -12.30 1.70
N ARG A 77 7.70 -11.77 1.72
CA ARG A 77 8.92 -12.57 1.89
C ARG A 77 8.93 -13.33 3.21
N VAL A 78 8.43 -12.70 4.29
CA VAL A 78 8.30 -13.34 5.60
C VAL A 78 7.28 -14.48 5.56
N ILE A 79 6.11 -14.27 4.94
CA ILE A 79 5.09 -15.32 4.83
C ILE A 79 5.61 -16.51 4.04
N ARG A 80 6.22 -16.29 2.87
CA ARG A 80 6.78 -17.38 2.04
C ARG A 80 7.85 -18.17 2.80
N ALA A 81 8.80 -17.49 3.43
CA ALA A 81 9.84 -18.14 4.22
C ALA A 81 9.28 -18.93 5.43
N LEU A 82 8.23 -18.42 6.08
CA LEU A 82 7.58 -19.13 7.18
C LEU A 82 6.72 -20.30 6.69
N ALA A 83 6.09 -20.16 5.52
CA ALA A 83 5.29 -21.21 4.91
C ALA A 83 6.15 -22.41 4.52
N GLU A 84 7.33 -22.20 3.94
CA GLU A 84 8.29 -23.28 3.65
C GLU A 84 8.65 -24.11 4.90
N LEU A 85 8.67 -23.48 6.08
CA LEU A 85 8.99 -24.14 7.35
C LEU A 85 7.80 -24.81 8.03
N ARG A 86 6.56 -24.41 7.69
CA ARG A 86 5.35 -24.77 8.44
C ARG A 86 4.30 -25.51 7.63
N ALA A 87 4.32 -25.41 6.31
CA ALA A 87 3.38 -26.10 5.45
C ALA A 87 3.56 -27.61 5.60
N PRO A 88 2.47 -28.38 5.76
CA PRO A 88 2.55 -29.83 5.93
C PRO A 88 2.94 -30.55 4.63
N ASP A 89 2.63 -29.97 3.48
CA ASP A 89 2.93 -30.50 2.16
C ASP A 89 3.08 -29.39 1.11
N LEU A 90 3.55 -29.77 -0.09
CA LEU A 90 3.74 -28.87 -1.21
C LEU A 90 2.43 -28.25 -1.72
N GLN A 91 1.30 -28.96 -1.64
CA GLN A 91 0.02 -28.43 -2.12
C GLN A 91 -0.47 -27.29 -1.23
N GLU A 92 -0.19 -27.34 0.06
CA GLU A 92 -0.48 -26.24 0.97
C GLU A 92 0.45 -25.05 0.73
N LEU A 93 1.73 -25.29 0.44
CA LEU A 93 2.66 -24.24 0.05
C LEU A 93 2.20 -23.52 -1.24
N ASP A 94 1.81 -24.27 -2.27
CA ASP A 94 1.28 -23.73 -3.53
C ASP A 94 0.05 -22.86 -3.30
N LYS A 95 -0.87 -23.29 -2.42
CA LYS A 95 -2.07 -22.50 -2.06
C LYS A 95 -1.71 -21.19 -1.36
N ILE A 96 -0.69 -21.21 -0.50
CA ILE A 96 -0.22 -19.99 0.17
C ILE A 96 0.37 -19.05 -0.87
N ASP A 97 1.20 -19.57 -1.76
CA ASP A 97 1.83 -18.78 -2.82
C ASP A 97 0.79 -18.12 -3.72
N ASP A 98 -0.23 -18.84 -4.18
CA ASP A 98 -1.34 -18.30 -4.97
C ASP A 98 -2.08 -17.16 -4.25
N LEU A 99 -2.37 -17.32 -2.96
CA LEU A 99 -3.05 -16.30 -2.15
C LEU A 99 -2.19 -15.04 -1.98
N ILE A 100 -0.88 -15.23 -1.76
CA ILE A 100 0.05 -14.13 -1.59
C ILE A 100 0.29 -13.41 -2.90
N ASP A 101 0.46 -14.10 -4.03
CA ASP A 101 0.59 -13.48 -5.35
C ASP A 101 -0.64 -12.65 -5.72
N ALA A 102 -1.84 -13.17 -5.46
CA ALA A 102 -3.07 -12.41 -5.65
C ALA A 102 -3.08 -11.13 -4.79
N ALA A 103 -2.68 -11.21 -3.52
CA ALA A 103 -2.61 -10.06 -2.63
C ALA A 103 -1.61 -9.01 -3.12
N ILE A 104 -0.39 -9.43 -3.52
CA ILE A 104 0.65 -8.51 -4.00
C ILE A 104 0.21 -7.80 -5.28
N ALA A 105 -0.33 -8.54 -6.25
CA ALA A 105 -0.85 -7.93 -7.48
C ALA A 105 -1.95 -6.89 -7.18
N ALA A 106 -2.83 -7.16 -6.21
CA ALA A 106 -3.88 -6.22 -5.80
C ALA A 106 -3.31 -5.00 -5.05
N PHE A 107 -2.29 -5.16 -4.20
CA PHE A 107 -1.60 -4.04 -3.55
C PHE A 107 -0.84 -3.16 -4.55
N GLU A 108 -0.25 -3.74 -5.59
CA GLU A 108 0.41 -3.00 -6.67
C GLU A 108 -0.57 -2.11 -7.43
N LYS A 109 -1.75 -2.65 -7.79
CA LYS A 109 -2.84 -1.85 -8.38
C LYS A 109 -3.28 -0.72 -7.45
N ARG A 110 -3.53 -1.04 -6.19
CA ARG A 110 -3.89 -0.07 -5.14
C ARG A 110 -2.87 1.07 -5.04
N ASN A 111 -1.58 0.79 -5.17
CA ASN A 111 -0.54 1.82 -5.12
C ASN A 111 -0.66 2.84 -6.26
N THR A 112 -1.17 2.43 -7.43
CA THR A 112 -1.41 3.37 -8.53
C THR A 112 -2.52 4.38 -8.24
N VAL A 113 -3.46 4.04 -7.36
CA VAL A 113 -4.54 4.95 -6.95
C VAL A 113 -4.12 5.77 -5.72
N LEU A 114 -3.53 5.13 -4.70
CA LEU A 114 -3.30 5.80 -3.41
C LEU A 114 -1.98 6.57 -3.29
N HIS A 115 -1.04 6.38 -4.22
CA HIS A 115 0.24 7.08 -4.19
C HIS A 115 0.49 7.99 -5.39
N ASN A 116 -0.35 7.93 -6.42
CA ASN A 116 -0.22 8.83 -7.55
C ASN A 116 -1.11 10.07 -7.36
N PRO A 117 -0.62 11.24 -7.78
CA PRO A 117 -1.44 12.45 -7.89
C PRO A 117 -2.51 12.33 -8.99
N PHE A 118 -3.68 12.91 -8.71
CA PHE A 118 -4.79 13.04 -9.65
C PHE A 118 -4.82 14.42 -10.31
N MET A 119 -5.38 14.48 -11.53
CA MET A 119 -5.72 15.72 -12.21
C MET A 119 -7.05 15.59 -12.93
N ILE A 120 -7.77 16.70 -13.10
CA ILE A 120 -9.03 16.75 -13.82
C ILE A 120 -8.79 17.45 -15.16
N HIS A 121 -9.27 16.84 -16.25
CA HIS A 121 -9.26 17.48 -17.55
C HIS A 121 -10.32 18.60 -17.59
N PRO A 122 -9.96 19.83 -17.98
CA PRO A 122 -10.86 20.99 -17.85
C PRO A 122 -12.11 20.91 -18.74
N GLU A 123 -12.05 20.17 -19.85
CA GLU A 123 -13.16 20.08 -20.81
C GLU A 123 -14.01 18.80 -20.68
N THR A 124 -13.39 17.66 -20.37
CA THR A 124 -14.08 16.36 -20.31
C THR A 124 -14.48 16.00 -18.87
N GLU A 125 -13.98 16.73 -17.88
CA GLU A 125 -14.10 16.43 -16.44
C GLU A 125 -13.56 15.04 -16.05
N GLU A 126 -12.82 14.39 -16.95
CA GLU A 126 -12.20 13.09 -16.70
C GLU A 126 -11.06 13.22 -15.69
N ILE A 127 -10.95 12.21 -14.83
CA ILE A 127 -9.91 12.15 -13.81
C ILE A 127 -8.76 11.28 -14.31
N PHE A 128 -7.57 11.84 -14.30
CA PHE A 128 -6.34 11.16 -14.67
C PHE A 128 -5.46 10.97 -13.45
N SER A 129 -4.90 9.78 -13.30
CA SER A 129 -3.70 9.57 -12.49
C SER A 129 -2.48 9.80 -13.37
N HIS A 130 -1.46 10.45 -12.82
CA HIS A 130 -0.18 10.54 -13.52
C HIS A 130 0.96 9.85 -12.79
N ARG A 131 1.86 9.28 -13.58
CA ARG A 131 3.11 8.68 -13.11
C ARG A 131 4.28 9.32 -13.84
N LEU A 132 5.19 9.91 -13.06
CA LEU A 132 6.46 10.41 -13.57
C LEU A 132 7.52 9.32 -13.46
N ARG A 133 8.21 9.03 -14.57
CA ARG A 133 9.38 8.13 -14.57
C ARG A 133 10.59 8.88 -15.10
N VAL A 134 11.70 8.80 -14.37
CA VAL A 134 12.99 9.35 -14.79
C VAL A 134 13.92 8.19 -15.10
N LYS A 135 14.19 7.95 -16.38
CA LYS A 135 15.17 6.95 -16.85
C LYS A 135 15.92 7.50 -18.06
N GLY A 136 16.96 8.29 -17.81
CA GLY A 136 17.70 9.03 -18.85
C GLY A 136 16.94 10.26 -19.39
N SER A 137 15.61 10.21 -19.44
CA SER A 137 14.71 11.34 -19.71
C SER A 137 13.43 11.25 -18.86
N LEU A 138 12.74 12.39 -18.73
CA LEU A 138 11.47 12.51 -18.01
C LEU A 138 10.32 12.01 -18.89
N HIS A 139 9.61 10.99 -18.44
CA HIS A 139 8.41 10.47 -19.08
C HIS A 139 7.20 10.69 -18.16
N LEU A 140 6.18 11.33 -18.70
CA LEU A 140 4.87 11.49 -18.07
C LEU A 140 3.91 10.45 -18.67
N GLU A 141 3.36 9.60 -17.84
CA GLU A 141 2.31 8.65 -18.20
C GLU A 141 1.00 9.13 -17.57
N LEU A 142 -0.01 9.39 -18.41
CA LEU A 142 -1.37 9.77 -18.00
C LEU A 142 -2.30 8.58 -18.20
N LYS A 143 -3.07 8.23 -17.18
CA LYS A 143 -4.07 7.16 -17.24
C LYS A 143 -5.40 7.69 -16.72
N VAL A 144 -6.46 7.55 -17.51
CA VAL A 144 -7.84 7.80 -17.04
C VAL A 144 -8.16 6.79 -15.94
N ILE A 145 -8.70 7.26 -14.81
CA ILE A 145 -9.17 6.39 -13.73
C ILE A 145 -10.67 6.61 -13.52
N THR A 146 -11.40 5.51 -13.54
CA THR A 146 -12.85 5.52 -13.33
C THR A 146 -13.20 5.15 -11.89
N ILE A 147 -14.38 5.56 -11.44
CA ILE A 147 -14.89 5.21 -10.10
C ILE A 147 -15.09 3.70 -10.02
N GLU A 148 -15.64 3.11 -11.07
CA GLU A 148 -15.96 1.69 -11.19
C GLU A 148 -14.68 0.82 -11.10
N GLU A 149 -13.57 1.25 -11.71
CA GLU A 149 -12.28 0.57 -11.59
C GLU A 149 -11.78 0.56 -10.14
N ILE A 150 -11.84 1.71 -9.45
CA ILE A 150 -11.41 1.82 -8.04
C ILE A 150 -12.28 0.94 -7.14
N GLU A 151 -13.60 0.97 -7.33
CA GLU A 151 -14.53 0.15 -6.55
C GLU A 151 -14.28 -1.35 -6.77
N GLN A 152 -14.07 -1.78 -8.02
CA GLN A 152 -13.77 -3.16 -8.33
C GLN A 152 -12.43 -3.61 -7.73
N ASP A 153 -11.40 -2.78 -7.78
CA ASP A 153 -10.11 -3.05 -7.14
C ASP A 153 -10.26 -3.15 -5.60
N ALA A 154 -11.12 -2.31 -5.01
CA ALA A 154 -11.39 -2.36 -3.57
C ALA A 154 -12.08 -3.67 -3.16
N ILE A 155 -13.13 -4.08 -3.90
CA ILE A 155 -13.83 -5.35 -3.67
C ILE A 155 -12.85 -6.51 -3.82
N THR A 156 -12.07 -6.54 -4.90
CA THR A 156 -11.08 -7.60 -5.17
C THR A 156 -10.08 -7.72 -4.02
N LEU A 157 -9.55 -6.59 -3.54
CA LEU A 157 -8.56 -6.58 -2.46
C LEU A 157 -9.16 -7.05 -1.13
N TYR A 158 -10.42 -6.69 -0.84
CA TYR A 158 -11.16 -7.17 0.33
C TYR A 158 -11.40 -8.68 0.25
N GLU A 159 -11.88 -9.19 -0.89
CA GLU A 159 -12.15 -10.62 -1.10
C GLU A 159 -10.89 -11.46 -0.94
N ILE A 160 -9.75 -11.00 -1.46
CA ILE A 160 -8.45 -11.66 -1.24
C ILE A 160 -8.12 -11.71 0.25
N GLY A 161 -8.29 -10.60 0.97
CA GLY A 161 -8.11 -10.56 2.43
C GLY A 161 -9.01 -11.55 3.15
N MET A 162 -10.26 -11.71 2.70
CA MET A 162 -11.19 -12.67 3.28
C MET A 162 -10.82 -14.12 2.98
N ARG A 163 -10.35 -14.44 1.76
CA ARG A 163 -9.85 -15.78 1.42
C ARG A 163 -8.63 -16.16 2.25
N ILE A 164 -7.72 -15.22 2.51
CA ILE A 164 -6.59 -15.44 3.43
C ILE A 164 -7.09 -15.66 4.86
N MET A 165 -8.09 -14.89 5.30
CA MET A 165 -8.67 -15.07 6.64
C MET A 165 -9.33 -16.43 6.81
N GLU A 166 -10.08 -16.90 5.81
CA GLU A 166 -10.66 -18.24 5.76
C GLU A 166 -9.58 -19.33 5.79
N PHE A 167 -8.49 -19.14 5.04
CA PHE A 167 -7.35 -20.04 5.09
C PHE A 167 -6.77 -20.13 6.52
N ILE A 168 -6.51 -18.98 7.17
CA ILE A 168 -6.02 -18.92 8.56
C ILE A 168 -6.96 -19.66 9.51
N ASP A 169 -8.28 -19.45 9.38
CA ASP A 169 -9.30 -20.09 10.23
C ASP A 169 -9.31 -21.61 10.06
N SER A 170 -9.36 -22.07 8.81
CA SER A 170 -9.42 -23.51 8.47
C SER A 170 -8.21 -24.30 8.98
N ARG A 171 -7.09 -23.62 9.24
CA ARG A 171 -5.84 -24.20 9.74
C ARG A 171 -5.60 -23.93 11.22
N GLY A 172 -6.52 -23.26 11.91
CA GLY A 172 -6.36 -22.89 13.32
C GLY A 172 -5.15 -21.97 13.56
N LEU A 173 -4.78 -21.17 12.57
CA LEU A 173 -3.60 -20.28 12.60
C LEU A 173 -3.92 -18.90 13.18
N PHE A 174 -5.07 -18.70 13.82
CA PHE A 174 -5.35 -17.41 14.44
C PHE A 174 -4.40 -17.15 15.61
N PRO A 175 -3.70 -15.99 15.64
CA PRO A 175 -2.91 -15.61 16.80
C PRO A 175 -3.81 -15.52 18.04
N PRO A 176 -3.46 -16.20 19.14
CA PRO A 176 -4.25 -16.14 20.36
C PRO A 176 -4.27 -14.72 20.92
N ILE A 177 -5.42 -14.30 21.45
CA ILE A 177 -5.53 -13.04 22.18
C ILE A 177 -4.97 -13.28 23.59
N PRO A 178 -3.93 -12.54 24.01
CA PRO A 178 -3.36 -12.73 25.33
C PRO A 178 -4.38 -12.35 26.41
N ILE A 179 -4.69 -13.30 27.29
CA ILE A 179 -5.64 -13.14 28.41
C ILE A 179 -5.04 -12.26 29.52
N LYS A 180 -3.70 -12.20 29.61
CA LYS A 180 -3.02 -11.40 30.63
C LYS A 180 -2.93 -9.95 30.19
N PRO A 181 -3.20 -8.98 31.10
CA PRO A 181 -3.07 -7.57 30.78
C PRO A 181 -1.65 -7.25 30.34
N LEU A 182 -1.55 -6.39 29.32
CA LEU A 182 -0.29 -5.87 28.80
C LEU A 182 0.57 -5.33 29.95
N ARG A 183 1.72 -5.97 30.20
CA ARG A 183 2.72 -5.39 31.12
C ARG A 183 3.08 -4.01 30.62
N LYS A 184 3.09 -3.02 31.54
CA LYS A 184 3.57 -1.67 31.24
C LYS A 184 4.98 -1.77 30.67
N ALA A 185 5.15 -1.38 29.41
CA ALA A 185 6.43 -1.53 28.72
C ALA A 185 7.51 -0.73 29.47
N PRO A 186 8.49 -1.39 30.11
CA PRO A 186 9.43 -0.72 31.02
C PRO A 186 10.27 0.34 30.29
N ASN A 187 10.42 0.15 28.97
CA ASN A 187 11.34 0.93 28.16
C ASN A 187 10.65 1.95 27.24
N ARG A 188 9.33 2.15 27.31
CA ARG A 188 8.61 2.99 26.32
C ARG A 188 8.64 4.49 26.65
N GLY A 189 8.97 4.86 27.88
CA GLY A 189 9.01 6.25 28.37
C GLY A 189 10.20 7.08 27.86
N LYS A 190 10.05 8.41 27.89
CA LYS A 190 11.09 9.39 27.51
C LYS A 190 12.39 9.14 28.28
N GLU A 191 12.30 8.94 29.60
CA GLU A 191 13.43 8.60 30.46
C GLU A 191 14.17 7.33 30.04
N ALA A 192 13.45 6.26 29.67
CA ALA A 192 14.05 5.02 29.21
C ALA A 192 14.66 5.12 27.80
N ARG A 193 14.22 6.10 26.99
CA ARG A 193 14.86 6.44 25.71
C ARG A 193 16.11 7.29 25.93
N GLU A 194 16.06 8.24 26.86
CA GLU A 194 17.19 9.10 27.25
C GLU A 194 18.31 8.30 27.91
N LYS A 195 18.00 7.40 28.85
CA LYS A 195 18.97 6.46 29.46
C LYS A 195 19.66 5.56 28.42
N ARG A 196 18.97 5.18 27.35
CA ARG A 196 19.56 4.40 26.24
C ARG A 196 20.46 5.23 25.33
N ARG A 197 20.19 6.53 25.19
CA ARG A 197 20.99 7.44 24.37
C ARG A 197 22.27 7.88 25.08
N ASN A 198 22.24 7.99 26.42
CA ASN A 198 23.37 8.40 27.25
C ASN A 198 23.72 7.33 28.30
N PRO A 199 24.43 6.25 27.92
CA PRO A 199 24.79 5.17 28.84
C PRO A 199 25.81 5.57 29.94
N THR A 200 26.37 6.79 29.89
CA THR A 200 27.57 7.19 30.66
C THR A 200 27.29 8.04 31.91
N THR A 201 26.36 7.64 32.78
CA THR A 201 26.23 8.23 34.14
C THR A 201 25.77 7.21 35.18
N GLY A 202 26.52 6.12 35.35
CA GLY A 202 26.21 5.17 36.42
C GLY A 202 26.99 3.87 36.32
N ASN A 203 28.29 3.94 36.57
CA ASN A 203 29.05 2.92 37.30
C ASN A 203 30.42 3.53 37.61
N SER A 204 30.48 4.17 38.77
CA SER A 204 31.68 4.47 39.56
C SER A 204 31.33 4.11 40.98
#